data_AF-A0A6L4Y5J8-F1
#
_entry.id   AF-A0A6L4Y5J8-F1
#
_cell.length_a   1.000
_cell.length_b   1.000
_cell.length_c   1.000
_cell.angle_alpha   90.00
_cell.angle_beta   90.00
_cell.angle_gamma   90.00
#
_symmetry.space_group_name_H-M   'P 1'
#
loop_
_entity.id
_entity.type
_entity.pdbx_description
1 polymer ?
#
loop_
_entity_poly.entity_id
_entity_poly.type
_entity_poly.pdbx_seq_one_letter_code
_entity_poly.pdbx_strand_id
1 'polypeptide(L)' 'MEKYRAEFTNEYGEDWVFEYDYSTGTGLLKGSDIDWISCPVIKGGAIGLNLTKSELAWMRTCWREATGDLQELG' A
#
# COMPACT_ATOMS: atom_id res chain seq x y z
N MET A 1 -2.43 15.50 13.20
CA MET A 1 -1.97 15.09 11.87
C MET A 1 -2.66 13.77 11.58
N GLU A 2 -3.59 13.76 10.62
CA GLU A 2 -4.32 12.55 10.25
C GLU A 2 -3.39 11.66 9.41
N LYS A 3 -3.53 10.34 9.53
CA LYS A 3 -2.80 9.34 8.74
C LYS A 3 -3.80 8.26 8.35
N TYR A 4 -3.70 7.76 7.12
CA TYR A 4 -4.40 6.55 6.71
C TYR A 4 -3.52 5.34 7.03
N ARG A 5 -4.10 4.29 7.60
CA ARG A 5 -3.40 3.02 7.86
C ARG A 5 -4.32 1.86 7.49
N ALA A 6 -3.77 0.89 6.75
CA ALA A 6 -4.46 -0.34 6.38
C ALA A 6 -3.55 -1.55 6.56
N GLU A 7 -4.16 -2.70 6.85
CA GLU A 7 -3.48 -3.97 7.09
C GLU A 7 -4.08 -5.05 6.19
N PHE A 8 -3.27 -6.01 5.77
CA PHE A 8 -3.68 -7.11 4.91
C PHE A 8 -2.79 -8.32 5.10
N THR A 9 -3.40 -9.50 5.14
CA THR A 9 -2.69 -10.78 5.10
C THR A 9 -3.13 -11.49 3.83
N ASN A 10 -2.18 -11.88 2.99
CA ASN A 10 -2.49 -12.55 1.74
C ASN A 10 -2.75 -14.06 1.93
N GLU A 11 -3.01 -14.78 0.83
CA GLU A 11 -3.28 -16.22 0.84
C GLU A 11 -2.07 -17.09 1.24
N TYR A 12 -0.86 -16.53 1.21
CA TYR A 12 0.38 -17.17 1.62
C TYR A 12 0.74 -16.93 3.10
N GLY A 13 -0.07 -16.13 3.81
CA GLY A 13 0.18 -15.75 5.20
C GLY A 13 1.15 -14.57 5.36
N GLU A 14 1.41 -13.82 4.27
CA GLU A 14 2.27 -12.65 4.32
C GLU A 14 1.46 -11.44 4.77
N ASP A 15 1.90 -10.83 5.88
CA ASP A 15 1.32 -9.63 6.44
C ASP A 15 1.91 -8.36 5.81
N TRP A 16 1.03 -7.40 5.55
CA TRP A 16 1.32 -6.10 4.96
C TRP A 16 0.67 -4.96 5.76
N VAL A 17 1.39 -3.85 5.91
CA VAL A 17 0.92 -2.61 6.54
C VAL A 17 1.24 -1.46 5.62
N PHE A 18 0.21 -0.74 5.21
CA PHE A 18 0.32 0.50 4.46
C PHE A 18 -0.01 1.70 5.33
N GLU A 19 0.80 2.75 5.23
CA GLU A 19 0.60 4.03 5.89
C GLU A 19 0.70 5.16 4.86
N TYR A 20 -0.24 6.11 4.90
CA TYR A 20 -0.19 7.35 4.13
C TYR A 20 -0.22 8.55 5.06
N ASP A 21 0.82 9.39 4.97
CA ASP A 21 0.92 10.65 5.70
C ASP A 21 0.35 11.79 4.87
N TYR A 22 -0.80 12.33 5.29
CA TYR A 22 -1.46 13.43 4.60
C TYR A 22 -0.69 14.75 4.65
N SER A 23 0.21 14.91 5.63
CA SER A 23 1.01 16.13 5.78
C SER A 23 2.14 16.18 4.75
N THR A 24 2.70 15.02 4.42
CA THR A 24 3.82 14.91 3.46
C THR A 24 3.40 14.33 2.10
N GLY A 25 2.17 13.84 1.97
CA GLY A 25 1.68 13.15 0.76
C GLY A 25 2.45 11.86 0.46
N THR A 26 2.96 11.19 1.50
CA THR A 26 3.87 10.03 1.34
C THR A 26 3.17 8.74 1.76
N GLY A 27 3.18 7.74 0.88
CA GLY A 27 2.75 6.38 1.16
C GLY A 27 3.94 5.45 1.40
N LEU A 28 3.87 4.62 2.44
CA LEU A 28 4.87 3.59 2.76
C LEU A 28 4.18 2.24 2.97
N LEU A 29 4.75 1.20 2.38
CA LEU A 29 4.36 -0.19 2.58
C LEU A 29 5.46 -0.92 3.36
N LYS A 30 5.06 -1.72 4.35
CA LYS A 30 5.92 -2.65 5.09
C LYS A 30 5.26 -4.02 5.06
N GLY A 31 6.03 -5.09 5.09
CA GLY A 31 5.47 -6.41 5.23
C GLY A 31 6.46 -7.46 5.67
N SER A 32 5.92 -8.60 6.05
CA SER A 32 6.67 -9.77 6.52
C SER A 32 7.63 -10.33 5.47
N ASP A 33 7.26 -10.30 4.18
CA ASP A 33 8.09 -10.77 3.05
C ASP A 33 9.36 -9.93 2.84
N ILE A 34 9.36 -8.67 3.30
CA ILE A 34 10.50 -7.74 3.16
C ILE A 34 11.14 -7.39 4.51
N ASP A 35 11.08 -8.29 5.49
CA ASP A 35 11.64 -8.07 6.83
C ASP A 35 11.16 -6.76 7.49
N TRP A 36 9.94 -6.34 7.19
CA TRP A 36 9.33 -5.08 7.66
C TRP A 36 10.07 -3.80 7.24
N ILE A 37 10.91 -3.87 6.21
CA ILE A 37 11.51 -2.70 5.57
C ILE A 37 10.41 -1.83 4.96
N SER A 38 10.63 -0.51 4.89
CA SER A 38 9.68 0.44 4.31
C SER A 38 9.97 0.67 2.83
N CYS A 39 8.97 0.43 1.98
CA CYS A 39 9.00 0.70 0.55
C CYS A 39 8.07 1.87 0.21
N PRO A 40 8.52 2.86 -0.59
CA PRO A 40 7.65 3.93 -1.07
C PRO A 40 6.52 3.38 -1.95
N VAL A 41 5.30 3.90 -1.76
CA VAL A 41 4.15 3.60 -2.62
C VAL A 41 3.85 4.81 -3.50
N ILE A 42 3.76 4.58 -4.80
CA ILE A 42 3.42 5.61 -5.80
C ILE A 42 2.32 5.05 -6.68
N LYS A 43 1.19 5.76 -6.78
CA LYS A 43 0.04 5.38 -7.63
C LYS A 43 -0.45 3.94 -7.38
N GLY A 44 -0.44 3.52 -6.11
CA GLY A 44 -0.90 2.18 -5.69
C GLY A 44 0.07 1.04 -6.00
N GLY A 45 1.33 1.32 -6.37
CA GLY A 45 2.40 0.33 -6.50
C GLY A 45 3.56 0.62 -5.54
N ALA A 46 4.15 -0.42 -4.96
CA ALA A 46 5.33 -0.31 -4.11
C ALA A 46 6.61 -0.35 -4.96
N ILE A 47 7.45 0.67 -4.83
CA ILE A 47 8.68 0.81 -5.62
C ILE A 47 9.73 -0.20 -5.13
N GLY A 48 10.26 -0.99 -6.06
CA GLY A 48 11.28 -2.01 -5.78
C GLY A 48 10.72 -3.32 -5.23
N LEU A 49 9.40 -3.48 -5.19
CA LEU A 49 8.72 -4.68 -4.69
C LEU A 49 7.80 -5.28 -5.76
N ASN A 50 7.92 -6.59 -5.98
CA ASN A 50 7.04 -7.33 -6.87
C ASN A 50 5.86 -7.88 -6.08
N LEU A 51 4.74 -7.15 -6.09
CA LEU A 51 3.51 -7.60 -5.46
C LEU A 51 2.79 -8.64 -6.35
N THR A 52 2.22 -9.66 -5.71
CA THR A 52 1.25 -10.57 -6.33
C THR A 52 0.00 -9.81 -6.78
N LYS A 53 -0.88 -10.47 -7.54
CA LYS A 53 -2.14 -9.85 -8.01
C LYS A 53 -3.04 -9.40 -6.85
N SER A 54 -3.16 -10.22 -5.81
CA SER A 54 -3.99 -9.96 -4.64
C SER A 54 -3.47 -8.76 -3.84
N GLU A 55 -2.16 -8.70 -3.61
CA GLU A 55 -1.51 -7.59 -2.90
C GLU A 55 -1.57 -6.29 -3.70
N LEU A 56 -1.34 -6.35 -5.02
CA LEU A 56 -1.43 -5.18 -5.87
C LEU A 56 -2.87 -4.63 -5.93
N ALA A 57 -3.88 -5.51 -5.95
CA ALA A 57 -5.28 -5.11 -5.90
C ALA A 57 -5.64 -4.44 -4.56
N TRP A 58 -5.19 -5.02 -3.45
CA TRP A 58 -5.32 -4.41 -2.13
C TRP A 58 -4.61 -3.05 -2.08
N MET A 59 -3.37 -3.00 -2.57
CA MET A 59 -2.56 -1.78 -2.51
C MET A 59 -3.16 -0.62 -3.32
N ARG A 60 -3.69 -0.90 -4.52
CA ARG A 60 -4.41 0.09 -5.32
C ARG A 60 -5.68 0.58 -4.62
N THR A 61 -6.39 -0.29 -3.92
CA THR A 61 -7.58 0.09 -3.13
C THR A 61 -7.20 1.04 -2.01
N CYS A 62 -6.18 0.69 -1.21
CA CYS A 62 -5.69 1.54 -0.14
C CYS A 62 -5.18 2.89 -0.63
N TRP A 63 -4.45 2.90 -1.76
CA TRP A 63 -3.98 4.16 -2.36
C TRP A 63 -5.14 5.06 -2.75
N ARG A 64 -6.17 4.53 -3.41
CA ARG A 64 -7.36 5.30 -3.80
C ARG A 64 -8.10 5.87 -2.59
N GLU A 65 -8.31 5.06 -1.55
CA GLU A 65 -8.95 5.53 -0.31
C GLU A 65 -8.13 6.61 0.39
N ALA A 66 -6.80 6.42 0.46
CA ALA A 66 -5.91 7.37 1.10
C ALA A 66 -5.78 8.69 0.32
N THR A 67 -5.84 8.66 -1.01
CA THR A 67 -5.56 9.85 -1.85
C THR A 67 -6.80 10.48 -2.48
N GLY A 68 -7.94 9.77 -2.48
CA GLY A 68 -9.12 10.16 -3.24
C GLY A 68 -8.96 9.99 -4.76
N ASP A 69 -7.94 9.26 -5.23
CA ASP A 69 -7.64 9.09 -6.65
C ASP A 69 -8.67 8.15 -7.32
N LEU A 70 -9.77 8.72 -7.80
CA LEU A 70 -10.90 8.04 -8.42
C LEU A 70 -10.63 7.67 -9.90
N GLN A 71 -9.45 7.17 -10.26
CA GLN A 71 -9.28 6.66 -11.62
C GLN A 71 -10.16 5.42 -11.83
N GLU A 72 -11.18 5.60 -12.67
CA GLU A 72 -12.08 4.56 -13.15
C GLU A 72 -11.25 3.44 -13.81
N LEU A 73 -11.59 2.19 -13.50
CA LEU A 73 -11.04 1.03 -14.18
C LEU A 73 -11.46 1.09 -15.65
N GLY A 74 -10.59 1.66 -16.49
CA GLY A 74 -10.61 1.49 -17.94
C GLY A 74 -10.07 0.13 -18.35
#